data_AF-A0A357V2P0-F1
#
_entry.id   AF-A0A357V2P0-F1
#
_cell.length_a   1.000
_cell.length_b   1.000
_cell.length_c   1.000
_cell.angle_alpha   90.00
_cell.angle_beta   90.00
_cell.angle_gamma   90.00
#
_symmetry.space_group_name_H-M   'P 1'
#
loop_
_entity.id
_entity.type
_entity.pdbx_description
1 polymer ?
#
loop_
_entity_poly.entity_id
_entity_poly.type
_entity_poly.pdbx_seq_one_letter_code
_entity_poly.pdbx_strand_id
1 'polypeptide(L)' 'EARYFLSVDAILSVENGQRVYAGDVIARIPRESAKTRDITGGLPRVAELFEARKPKDHAI' A
#
# COMPACT_ATOMS: atom_id res chain seq x y z
N GLU A 1 16.45 16.70 19.44
CA GLU A 1 15.53 16.42 18.32
C GLU A 1 15.46 14.91 18.15
N ALA A 2 14.28 14.29 18.24
CA ALA A 2 14.12 12.85 18.06
C ALA A 2 13.66 12.59 16.63
N ARG A 3 14.48 11.91 15.83
CA ARG A 3 14.14 11.52 14.45
C ARG A 3 14.05 10.00 14.39
N TYR A 4 12.88 9.51 13.97
CA TYR A 4 12.62 8.10 13.75
C TYR A 4 12.47 7.88 12.26
N PHE A 5 13.40 7.14 11.66
CA PHE A 5 13.31 6.77 10.26
C PHE A 5 12.26 5.68 10.09
N LEU A 6 11.40 5.85 9.09
CA LEU A 6 10.36 4.90 8.72
C LEU A 6 10.68 4.31 7.34
N SER A 7 10.29 3.06 7.11
CA SER A 7 10.39 2.41 5.79
C SER A 7 9.48 3.09 4.77
N VAL A 8 9.83 2.97 3.49
CA VAL A 8 9.14 3.63 2.35
C VAL A 8 7.64 3.29 2.27
N ASP A 9 7.22 2.14 2.81
CA ASP A 9 5.82 1.68 2.80
C ASP A 9 5.14 1.77 4.17
N ALA A 10 5.73 2.48 5.13
CA ALA A 10 5.12 2.68 6.43
C ALA A 10 3.90 3.60 6.30
N ILE A 11 2.75 3.15 6.80
CA ILE A 11 1.55 3.97 6.89
C ILE A 11 1.56 4.65 8.25
N LEU A 12 1.55 5.99 8.26
CA LEU A 12 1.46 6.77 9.48
C LEU A 12 0.06 6.61 10.10
N SER A 13 0.00 6.31 11.39
CA SER A 13 -1.25 6.17 12.16
C SER A 13 -1.57 7.43 12.97
N VAL A 14 -0.78 8.49 12.80
CA VAL A 14 -0.87 9.75 13.54
C VAL A 14 -0.92 10.93 12.58
N GLU A 15 -1.54 12.02 13.00
CA GLU A 15 -1.61 13.27 12.25
C GLU A 15 -0.54 14.28 12.69
N ASN A 16 -0.29 15.28 11.86
CA ASN A 16 0.65 16.34 12.19
C ASN A 16 0.16 17.15 13.41
N GLY A 17 1.01 17.30 14.42
CA GLY A 17 0.67 18.00 15.66
C GLY A 17 -0.12 17.17 16.68
N GLN A 18 -0.39 15.90 16.40
CA GLN A 18 -1.00 14.98 17.35
C GLN A 18 -0.07 14.74 18.55
N ARG A 19 -0.61 14.82 19.77
CA ARG A 19 0.12 14.44 20.99
C ARG A 19 0.23 12.93 21.05
N VAL A 20 1.44 12.44 21.24
CA VAL A 20 1.75 11.01 21.39
C VAL A 20 2.40 10.77 22.76
N TYR A 21 2.10 9.61 23.34
CA TYR A 21 2.62 9.16 24.63
C TYR A 21 3.50 7.91 24.44
N ALA A 22 4.25 7.56 25.49
CA ALA A 22 5.07 6.36 25.46
C ALA A 22 4.20 5.10 25.34
N GLY A 23 4.43 4.32 24.30
CA GLY A 23 3.65 3.12 23.97
C GLY A 23 2.68 3.29 22.81
N ASP A 24 2.48 4.51 22.30
CA ASP A 24 1.60 4.75 21.16
C ASP A 24 2.19 4.21 19.86
N VAL A 25 1.32 3.64 19.01
CA VAL A 25 1.69 3.15 17.68
C VAL A 25 1.62 4.30 16.68
N ILE A 26 2.78 4.81 16.27
CA ILE A 26 2.88 5.96 15.36
C ILE A 26 2.82 5.59 13.87
N ALA A 27 3.19 4.36 13.52
CA ALA A 27 3.18 3.87 12.14
C ALA A 27 3.02 2.36 12.10
N ARG A 28 2.44 1.84 11.03
CA ARG A 28 2.31 0.41 10.74
C ARG A 28 2.93 0.09 9.39
N ILE A 29 3.72 -0.97 9.33
CA ILE A 29 4.19 -1.53 8.07
C ILE A 29 3.20 -2.64 7.72
N PRO A 30 2.37 -2.48 6.67
CA PRO A 30 1.52 -3.56 6.22
C PRO A 30 2.43 -4.70 5.74
N ARG A 31 2.47 -5.79 6.50
CA ARG A 31 3.04 -7.03 5.98
C ARG A 31 2.02 -7.52 4.97
N GLU A 32 2.38 -7.58 3.68
CA GLU A 32 1.59 -8.35 2.73
C GLU A 32 1.42 -9.74 3.33
N SER A 33 0.20 -10.06 3.75
CA SER A 33 -0.17 -11.45 3.89
C SER A 33 -0.13 -11.95 2.47
N ALA A 34 0.82 -12.84 2.17
CA ALA A 34 0.83 -13.61 0.95
C ALA A 34 -0.45 -14.46 0.95
N LYS A 35 -1.59 -13.82 0.68
CA LYS A 35 -2.80 -14.50 0.28
C LYS A 35 -2.42 -15.08 -1.05
N THR A 36 -2.22 -16.39 -1.08
CA THR A 36 -2.24 -17.19 -2.30
C THR A 36 -3.52 -16.80 -3.03
N ARG A 37 -3.42 -15.80 -3.91
CA ARG A 37 -4.54 -15.35 -4.72
C ARG A 37 -4.81 -16.54 -5.61
N ASP A 38 -5.92 -17.22 -5.36
CA ASP A 38 -6.40 -18.33 -6.17
C ASP A 38 -6.17 -18.02 -7.65
N ILE A 39 -5.18 -18.69 -8.24
CA ILE A 39 -4.82 -18.58 -9.66
C ILE A 39 -5.95 -19.04 -10.58
N THR A 40 -7.00 -19.62 -10.02
CA THR A 40 -8.15 -20.21 -10.71
C THR A 40 -9.25 -19.20 -11.04
N GLY A 41 -9.24 -17.99 -10.45
CA GLY A 41 -10.36 -17.06 -10.53
C GLY A 41 -10.10 -15.69 -11.17
N GLY A 42 -8.86 -15.29 -11.46
CA GLY A 42 -8.65 -13.95 -12.00
C GLY A 42 -7.22 -13.51 -12.19
N LEU A 43 -6.73 -13.73 -13.42
CA LEU A 43 -5.63 -12.95 -13.99
C LEU A 43 -6.20 -11.92 -14.99
N PRO A 44 -7.05 -10.95 -14.56
CA PRO A 44 -7.61 -9.95 -15.47
C PRO A 44 -6.50 -9.16 -16.17
N ARG A 45 -5.37 -8.98 -15.47
CA ARG A 45 -4.24 -8.17 -15.93
C ARG A 45 -3.41 -8.82 -17.04
N VAL A 46 -3.38 -10.15 -17.13
CA VAL A 46 -2.67 -10.83 -18.23
C VAL A 46 -3.53 -10.86 -19.50
N ALA A 47 -4.86 -10.97 -19.38
CA ALA A 47 -5.74 -10.79 -20.54
C ALA A 47 -5.60 -9.39 -21.14
N GLU A 48 -5.57 -8.35 -20.31
CA GLU A 48 -5.34 -6.97 -20.76
C GLU A 48 -3.96 -6.76 -21.42
N LEU A 49 -2.90 -7.40 -20.90
CA LEU A 49 -1.56 -7.33 -21.48
C LEU A 49 -1.48 -7.95 -22.89
N PHE A 50 -2.35 -8.91 -23.22
CA PHE A 50 -2.43 -9.53 -24.55
C PHE A 50 -3.42 -8.86 -25.50
N GLU A 51 -4.39 -8.07 -25.01
CA GLU A 51 -5.39 -7.42 -25.86
C GLU A 51 -4.92 -6.14 -26.56
N ALA A 52 -3.70 -5.66 -26.29
CA ALA A 52 -3.02 -4.57 -27.03
C ALA A 52 -3.94 -3.37 -27.39
N ARG A 53 -4.87 -2.99 -26.51
CA ARG A 53 -5.66 -1.77 -26.67
C ARG A 53 -5.03 -0.65 -25.87
N LYS A 54 -4.82 0.49 -26.52
CA LYS A 54 -4.41 1.73 -25.85
C LYS A 54 -5.50 2.13 -24.85
N PRO A 55 -5.17 2.29 -23.55
CA PRO A 55 -6.13 2.84 -22.60
C PRO A 55 -6.47 4.28 -23.00
N LYS A 56 -7.75 4.57 -23.23
CA LYS A 56 -8.27 5.94 -23.23
C LYS A 56 -8.94 6.16 -21.88
N ASP A 57 -8.14 6.37 -20.84
CA ASP A 57 -8.61 7.18 -19.71
C ASP A 57 -7.43 7.67 -18.89
N HIS A 58 -7.35 8.99 -18.75
CA HIS A 58 -6.48 9.63 -17.78
C HIS A 58 -7.23 9.61 -16.45
N ALA A 59 -6.75 8.86 -15.46
CA ALA A 59 -7.29 8.95 -14.11
C ALA A 59 -6.79 10.26 -13.49
N ILE A 60 -7.75 11.12 -13.13
CA ILE A 60 -7.58 12.29 -12.26
C ILE A 60 -7.17 11.81 -10.87
#